data_AF-K1PA79-F1
#
_entry.id   AF-K1PA79-F1
#
_cell.length_a   1.000
_cell.length_b   1.000
_cell.length_c   1.000
_cell.angle_alpha   90.00
_cell.angle_beta   90.00
_cell.angle_gamma   90.00
#
_symmetry.space_group_name_H-M   'P 1'
#
loop_
_entity.id
_entity.type
_entity.pdbx_description
1 polymer ?
#
loop_
_entity_poly.entity_id
_entity_poly.type
_entity_poly.pdbx_seq_one_letter_code
_entity_poly.pdbx_strand_id
1 'polypeptide(L)'
;MAASDSRRFADTSANKIQHKRLRLNSENTIRSNRNCAYIRLNVTLAHFYVDLRKPDGGRYKATSFKSIHSVLNRYLKSPPHNKEFDIVKDQCLTGANTNSRVQISEMKRMGLAVVDYHPVINEADRSKLYTSMFMNPETP
;
A
#
# COMPACT_ATOMS: atom_id res chain seq x y z
N MET A 1 48.33 30.40 -38.07
CA MET A 1 46.95 29.95 -38.38
C MET A 1 46.55 28.77 -37.47
N ALA A 2 46.58 28.96 -36.14
CA ALA A 2 46.44 27.87 -35.15
C ALA A 2 45.76 28.33 -33.84
N ALA A 3 44.62 29.02 -33.92
CA ALA A 3 43.88 29.52 -32.74
C ALA A 3 42.40 29.08 -32.69
N SER A 4 42.01 28.14 -33.56
CA SER A 4 40.62 27.69 -33.75
C SER A 4 40.30 26.33 -33.11
N ASP A 5 41.30 25.49 -32.83
CA ASP A 5 41.04 24.13 -32.31
C ASP A 5 40.85 24.07 -30.79
N SER A 6 41.49 24.94 -30.00
CA SER A 6 41.41 24.88 -28.53
C SER A 6 40.02 25.27 -27.98
N ARG A 7 39.26 26.11 -28.69
CA ARG A 7 37.92 26.58 -28.25
C ARG A 7 36.83 25.50 -28.40
N ARG A 8 36.89 24.64 -29.42
CA ARG A 8 35.91 23.57 -29.66
C ARG A 8 35.91 22.48 -28.57
N PHE A 9 37.08 22.16 -28.02
CA PHE A 9 37.20 21.15 -26.95
C PHE A 9 36.67 21.66 -25.60
N ALA A 10 36.85 22.95 -25.29
CA ALA A 10 36.35 23.58 -24.06
C ALA A 10 34.81 23.69 -24.06
N ASP A 11 34.20 24.07 -25.18
CA ASP A 11 32.74 24.21 -25.32
C ASP A 11 32.00 22.87 -25.19
N THR A 12 32.58 21.79 -25.71
CA THR A 12 32.00 20.44 -25.59
C THR A 12 32.01 19.95 -24.13
N SER A 13 33.07 20.28 -23.37
CA SER A 13 33.18 19.96 -21.94
C SER A 13 32.21 20.77 -21.09
N ALA A 14 32.10 22.08 -21.34
CA ALA A 14 31.16 22.96 -20.66
C ALA A 14 29.70 22.53 -20.89
N ASN A 15 29.34 22.18 -22.13
CA ASN A 15 28.00 21.73 -22.48
C ASN A 15 27.65 20.38 -21.81
N LYS A 16 28.62 19.45 -21.75
CA LYS A 16 28.48 18.18 -21.02
C LYS A 16 28.28 18.38 -19.52
N ILE A 17 28.96 19.35 -18.92
CA ILE A 17 28.78 19.73 -17.51
C ILE A 17 27.39 20.34 -17.27
N GLN A 18 26.92 21.21 -18.16
CA GLN A 18 25.58 21.81 -18.06
C GLN A 18 24.47 20.76 -18.16
N HIS A 19 24.57 19.83 -19.11
CA HIS A 19 23.61 18.72 -19.22
C HIS A 19 23.61 17.83 -17.97
N LYS A 20 24.78 17.55 -17.37
CA LYS A 20 24.88 16.78 -16.12
C LYS A 20 24.20 17.52 -14.96
N ARG A 21 24.38 18.84 -14.85
CA ARG A 21 23.72 19.68 -13.83
C ARG A 21 22.20 19.69 -13.98
N LEU A 22 21.70 19.84 -15.20
CA LEU A 22 20.26 19.82 -15.49
C LEU A 22 19.62 18.49 -15.10
N ARG A 23 20.29 17.35 -15.41
CA ARG A 23 19.85 16.02 -14.98
C ARG A 23 19.77 15.91 -13.46
N LEU A 24 20.86 16.23 -12.76
CA LEU A 24 20.92 16.18 -11.29
C LEU A 24 19.85 17.06 -10.63
N ASN A 25 19.62 18.27 -11.15
CA ASN A 25 18.58 19.16 -10.62
C ASN A 25 17.19 18.57 -10.84
N SER A 26 16.91 18.02 -12.02
CA SER A 26 15.62 17.36 -12.30
C SER A 26 15.38 16.13 -11.40
N GLU A 27 16.40 15.31 -11.18
CA GLU A 27 16.35 14.15 -10.27
C GLU A 27 16.08 14.57 -8.82
N ASN A 28 16.75 15.64 -8.37
CA ASN A 28 16.56 16.21 -7.04
C ASN A 28 15.14 16.77 -6.86
N THR A 29 14.59 17.46 -7.86
CA THR A 29 13.20 17.95 -7.84
C THR A 29 12.21 16.79 -7.78
N ILE A 30 12.40 15.75 -8.59
CA ILE A 30 11.55 14.55 -8.58
C ILE A 30 11.61 13.86 -7.21
N ARG A 31 12.81 13.72 -6.62
CA ARG A 31 12.99 13.13 -5.30
C ARG A 31 12.32 13.94 -4.20
N SER A 32 12.46 15.27 -4.23
CA SER A 32 11.80 16.17 -3.27
C SER A 32 10.27 16.05 -3.35
N ASN A 33 9.72 16.11 -4.58
CA ASN A 33 8.28 15.97 -4.79
C ASN A 33 7.73 14.60 -4.34
N ARG A 34 8.48 13.52 -4.61
CA ARG A 34 8.12 12.19 -4.08
C ARG A 34 8.12 12.19 -2.56
N ASN A 35 9.17 12.70 -1.91
CA ASN A 35 9.25 12.77 -0.44
C ASN A 35 8.07 13.55 0.16
N CYS A 36 7.69 14.70 -0.40
CA CYS A 36 6.51 15.45 0.04
C CYS A 36 5.21 14.64 -0.11
N ALA A 37 5.06 13.89 -1.20
CA ALA A 37 3.90 13.02 -1.41
C ALA A 37 3.85 11.87 -0.37
N TYR A 38 4.99 11.25 -0.06
CA TYR A 38 5.08 10.22 0.98
C TYR A 38 4.74 10.76 2.38
N ILE A 39 5.20 11.97 2.72
CA ILE A 39 4.86 12.60 4.00
C ILE A 39 3.35 12.81 4.12
N ARG A 40 2.72 13.35 3.07
CA ARG A 40 1.26 13.55 3.06
C ARG A 40 0.50 12.24 3.15
N LEU A 41 0.93 11.21 2.42
CA LEU A 41 0.31 9.89 2.46
C LEU A 41 0.43 9.27 3.86
N ASN A 42 1.61 9.35 4.48
CA ASN A 42 1.86 8.85 5.84
C ASN A 42 0.91 9.49 6.85
N VAL A 43 0.79 10.82 6.84
CA VAL A 43 -0.13 11.55 7.73
C VAL A 43 -1.58 11.15 7.47
N THR A 44 -1.99 11.11 6.20
CA THR A 44 -3.37 10.75 5.83
C THR A 44 -3.74 9.35 6.29
N LEU A 45 -2.86 8.36 6.08
CA LEU A 45 -3.08 6.99 6.51
C LEU A 45 -3.08 6.86 8.04
N ALA A 46 -2.22 7.61 8.73
CA ALA A 46 -2.16 7.63 10.18
C ALA A 46 -3.49 8.09 10.81
N HIS A 47 -4.09 9.16 10.27
CA HIS A 47 -5.43 9.62 10.68
C HIS A 47 -6.51 8.61 10.31
N PHE A 48 -6.51 8.13 9.07
CA PHE A 48 -7.48 7.14 8.60
C PHE A 48 -7.54 5.91 9.52
N TYR A 49 -6.40 5.35 9.94
CA TYR A 49 -6.38 4.18 10.83
C TYR A 49 -6.89 4.48 12.25
N VAL A 50 -6.70 5.70 12.74
CA VAL A 50 -7.21 6.13 14.04
C VAL A 50 -8.73 6.34 13.99
N ASP A 51 -9.22 6.91 12.91
CA ASP A 51 -10.60 7.35 12.73
C ASP A 51 -11.50 6.28 12.09
N LEU A 52 -10.93 5.16 11.63
CA LEU A 52 -11.68 4.08 10.98
C LEU A 52 -12.75 3.51 11.93
N ARG A 53 -14.02 3.76 11.61
CA ARG A 53 -15.20 3.28 12.34
C ARG A 53 -16.23 2.72 11.38
N LYS A 54 -17.08 1.86 11.91
CA LYS A 54 -18.29 1.37 11.25
C LYS A 54 -19.31 2.52 11.09
N PRO A 55 -20.34 2.37 10.24
CA PRO A 55 -21.41 3.35 10.10
C PRO A 55 -22.14 3.68 11.40
N ASP A 56 -22.18 2.73 12.35
CA ASP A 56 -22.74 2.90 13.69
C ASP A 56 -21.82 3.66 14.67
N GLY A 57 -20.65 4.13 14.21
CA GLY A 57 -19.63 4.78 15.04
C GLY A 57 -18.76 3.80 15.86
N GLY A 58 -19.07 2.50 15.83
CA GLY A 58 -18.34 1.47 16.54
C GLY A 58 -17.01 1.11 15.89
N ARG A 59 -16.14 0.40 16.63
CA ARG A 59 -14.88 -0.13 16.11
C ARG A 59 -15.09 -1.44 15.35
N TYR A 60 -14.30 -1.66 14.31
CA TYR A 60 -14.24 -2.94 13.59
C TYR A 60 -13.56 -4.03 14.44
N LYS A 61 -13.81 -5.30 14.11
CA LYS A 61 -12.97 -6.42 14.57
C LYS A 61 -11.54 -6.26 14.04
N ALA A 62 -10.56 -6.73 14.79
CA ALA A 62 -9.15 -6.65 14.39
C ALA A 62 -8.88 -7.36 13.05
N THR A 63 -9.63 -8.43 12.75
CA THR A 63 -9.57 -9.15 11.47
C THR A 63 -10.07 -8.29 10.31
N SER A 64 -11.22 -7.65 10.45
CA SER A 64 -11.78 -6.72 9.46
C SER A 64 -10.85 -5.53 9.22
N PHE A 65 -10.28 -4.95 10.28
CA PHE A 65 -9.30 -3.86 10.18
C PHE A 65 -8.08 -4.28 9.33
N LYS A 66 -7.50 -5.46 9.60
CA LYS A 66 -6.38 -6.00 8.80
C LYS A 66 -6.79 -6.28 7.35
N SER A 67 -8.02 -6.71 7.13
CA SER A 67 -8.55 -6.93 5.78
C SER A 67 -8.64 -5.62 5.00
N ILE A 68 -9.19 -4.56 5.60
CA ILE A 68 -9.23 -3.21 5.00
C ILE A 68 -7.82 -2.74 4.64
N HIS A 69 -6.86 -2.92 5.56
CA HIS A 69 -5.46 -2.58 5.32
C HIS A 69 -4.87 -3.30 4.09
N SER A 70 -5.15 -4.60 3.97
CA SER A 70 -4.64 -5.43 2.88
C SER A 70 -5.32 -5.11 1.55
N VAL A 71 -6.62 -4.85 1.57
CA VAL A 71 -7.41 -4.48 0.39
C VAL A 71 -6.95 -3.13 -0.16
N LEU A 72 -6.70 -2.15 0.71
CA LEU A 72 -6.16 -0.85 0.29
C LEU A 72 -4.79 -0.99 -0.37
N ASN A 73 -3.87 -1.76 0.23
CA ASN A 73 -2.56 -2.00 -0.36
C ASN A 73 -2.68 -2.67 -1.73
N ARG A 74 -3.56 -3.67 -1.85
CA ARG A 74 -3.83 -4.35 -3.12
C ARG A 74 -4.44 -3.40 -4.15
N TYR A 75 -5.40 -2.56 -3.76
CA TYR A 75 -6.05 -1.60 -4.66
C TYR A 75 -5.04 -0.63 -5.26
N LEU A 76 -4.11 -0.11 -4.45
CA LEU A 76 -3.06 0.80 -4.91
C LEU A 76 -2.04 0.11 -5.84
N LYS A 77 -1.75 -1.17 -5.59
CA LYS A 77 -0.82 -1.98 -6.40
C LYS A 77 -1.43 -2.52 -7.69
N SER A 78 -2.75 -2.67 -7.73
CA SER A 78 -3.45 -3.23 -8.89
C SER A 78 -3.65 -2.16 -9.98
N PRO A 79 -3.88 -2.58 -11.24
CA PRO A 79 -4.35 -1.67 -12.28
C PRO A 79 -5.64 -0.96 -11.81
N PRO A 80 -5.83 0.34 -12.14
CA PRO A 80 -5.00 1.20 -12.99
C PRO A 80 -3.86 1.93 -12.27
N HIS A 81 -3.76 1.83 -10.94
CA HIS A 81 -2.92 2.71 -10.13
C HIS A 81 -1.44 2.29 -10.11
N ASN A 82 -1.16 0.99 -10.15
CA ASN A 82 0.16 0.36 -10.26
C ASN A 82 1.24 1.03 -9.40
N LYS A 83 0.92 1.36 -8.14
CA LYS A 83 1.86 2.00 -7.23
C LYS A 83 2.97 1.02 -6.83
N GLU A 84 4.21 1.49 -6.88
CA GLU A 84 5.39 0.69 -6.53
C GLU A 84 5.57 0.54 -5.00
N PHE A 85 5.03 1.47 -4.22
CA PHE A 85 5.16 1.46 -2.77
C PHE A 85 4.19 0.50 -2.10
N ASP A 86 4.59 0.02 -0.92
CA ASP A 86 3.77 -0.87 -0.10
C ASP A 86 3.34 -0.16 1.19
N ILE A 87 2.05 0.14 1.33
CA ILE A 87 1.58 0.90 2.49
C ILE A 87 1.75 0.18 3.83
N VAL A 88 2.03 -1.13 3.80
CA VAL A 88 2.20 -1.97 4.99
C VAL A 88 3.66 -2.09 5.39
N LYS A 89 4.57 -2.15 4.41
CA LYS A 89 5.99 -2.48 4.63
C LYS A 89 6.96 -1.32 4.40
N ASP A 90 6.53 -0.26 3.73
CA ASP A 90 7.42 0.85 3.36
C ASP A 90 7.85 1.66 4.61
N GLN A 91 9.16 1.86 4.73
CA GLN A 91 9.79 2.64 5.80
C GLN A 91 9.40 4.12 5.76
N CYS A 92 9.06 4.66 4.60
CA CYS A 92 8.60 6.04 4.46
C CYS A 92 7.22 6.27 5.12
N LEU A 93 6.52 5.20 5.49
CA LEU A 93 5.17 5.22 6.08
C LEU A 93 5.16 4.73 7.55
N THR A 94 6.30 4.87 8.24
CA THR A 94 6.48 4.37 9.62
C THR A 94 5.47 4.95 10.62
N GLY A 95 5.04 6.21 10.45
CA GLY A 95 4.05 6.85 11.33
C GLY A 95 2.67 6.17 11.24
N ALA A 96 2.18 5.98 10.02
CA ALA A 96 0.93 5.27 9.76
C ALA A 96 0.99 3.82 10.26
N ASN A 97 2.12 3.14 10.00
CA ASN A 97 2.32 1.75 10.44
C ASN A 97 2.32 1.63 11.98
N THR A 98 2.90 2.60 12.68
CA THR A 98 2.86 2.65 14.15
C THR A 98 1.42 2.80 14.65
N ASN A 99 0.67 3.76 14.12
CA ASN A 99 -0.73 3.98 14.51
C ASN A 99 -1.59 2.75 14.21
N SER A 100 -1.40 2.11 13.06
CA SER A 100 -2.09 0.87 12.70
C SER A 100 -1.84 -0.24 13.72
N ARG A 101 -0.58 -0.42 14.17
CA ARG A 101 -0.24 -1.42 15.20
C ARG A 101 -0.86 -1.10 16.55
N VAL A 102 -0.84 0.18 16.97
CA VAL A 102 -1.47 0.65 18.21
C VAL A 102 -2.99 0.40 18.17
N GLN A 103 -3.63 0.68 17.04
CA GLN A 103 -5.07 0.44 16.88
C GLN A 103 -5.42 -1.05 16.95
N ILE A 104 -4.58 -1.92 16.37
CA ILE A 104 -4.75 -3.37 16.50
C ILE A 104 -4.57 -3.83 17.95
N SER A 105 -3.59 -3.30 18.70
CA SER A 105 -3.44 -3.64 20.12
C SER A 105 -4.62 -3.16 20.96
N GLU A 106 -5.16 -1.97 20.69
CA GLU A 106 -6.35 -1.47 21.38
C GLU A 106 -7.58 -2.32 21.08
N MET A 107 -7.78 -2.73 19.83
CA MET A 107 -8.87 -3.64 19.47
C MET A 107 -8.75 -4.99 20.19
N LYS A 108 -7.52 -5.51 20.33
CA LYS A 108 -7.27 -6.73 21.12
C LYS A 108 -7.62 -6.52 22.60
N ARG A 109 -7.21 -5.40 23.18
CA ARG A 109 -7.51 -5.03 24.58
C ARG A 109 -9.02 -4.92 24.83
N MET A 110 -9.78 -4.47 23.84
CA MET A 110 -11.25 -4.37 23.89
C MET A 110 -11.98 -5.69 23.59
N GLY A 111 -11.26 -6.81 23.40
CA GLY A 111 -11.88 -8.10 23.07
C GLY A 111 -12.35 -8.24 21.62
N LEU A 112 -12.06 -7.27 20.74
CA LEU A 112 -12.46 -7.28 19.33
C LEU A 112 -11.54 -8.13 18.43
N ALA A 113 -10.66 -8.93 19.05
CA ALA A 113 -9.78 -9.87 18.36
C ALA A 113 -10.31 -11.31 18.36
N VAL A 114 -11.46 -11.56 18.98
CA VAL A 114 -12.09 -12.87 18.98
C VAL A 114 -12.52 -13.25 17.57
N VAL A 115 -12.13 -14.45 17.16
CA VAL A 115 -12.54 -15.09 15.92
C VAL A 115 -13.75 -15.95 16.24
N ASP A 116 -14.86 -15.71 15.54
CA ASP A 116 -16.04 -16.56 15.65
C ASP A 116 -15.76 -17.82 14.82
N TYR A 117 -15.64 -18.96 15.47
CA TYR A 117 -15.51 -20.24 14.77
C TYR A 117 -16.90 -20.74 14.41
N HIS A 118 -17.11 -21.00 13.13
CA HIS A 118 -18.31 -21.73 12.70
C HIS A 118 -18.13 -23.22 13.03
N PRO A 119 -19.21 -23.90 13.47
CA PRO A 119 -19.15 -25.32 13.74
C PRO A 119 -18.79 -26.09 12.47
N VAL A 120 -18.19 -27.27 12.65
CA VAL A 120 -17.93 -28.21 11.54
C VAL A 120 -19.26 -28.57 10.87
N ILE A 121 -19.26 -28.68 9.54
CA ILE A 121 -20.43 -29.09 8.76
C ILE A 121 -20.92 -30.45 9.29
N ASN A 122 -22.16 -30.49 9.78
CA ASN A 122 -22.75 -31.70 10.34
C ASN A 122 -23.01 -32.75 9.24
N GLU A 123 -23.23 -34.00 9.64
CA GLU A 123 -23.41 -35.12 8.71
C GLU A 123 -24.60 -34.95 7.76
N ALA A 124 -25.72 -34.43 8.26
CA ALA A 124 -26.90 -34.19 7.45
C ALA A 124 -26.64 -33.15 6.34
N ASP A 125 -25.94 -32.07 6.69
CA ASP A 125 -25.58 -31.01 5.74
C ASP A 125 -24.50 -31.48 4.75
N ARG A 126 -23.55 -32.33 5.17
CA ARG A 126 -22.61 -33.00 4.26
C ARG A 126 -23.36 -33.88 3.25
N SER A 127 -24.30 -34.69 3.72
CA SER A 127 -25.11 -35.57 2.86
C SER A 127 -25.90 -34.76 1.83
N LYS A 128 -26.54 -33.66 2.24
CA LYS A 128 -27.21 -32.72 1.32
C LYS A 128 -26.25 -32.12 0.30
N LEU A 129 -25.01 -31.81 0.69
CA LEU A 129 -24.01 -31.22 -0.21
C LEU A 129 -23.67 -32.19 -1.35
N TYR A 130 -23.40 -33.47 -1.02
CA TYR A 130 -23.07 -34.51 -1.99
C TYR A 130 -24.25 -35.04 -2.80
N THR A 131 -25.47 -34.93 -2.28
CA THR A 131 -26.70 -35.30 -3.00
C THR A 131 -27.31 -34.12 -3.78
N SER A 132 -26.78 -32.91 -3.61
CA SER A 132 -27.24 -31.74 -4.36
C SER A 132 -26.88 -31.85 -5.83
N MET A 133 -27.76 -31.34 -6.69
CA MET A 133 -27.51 -31.27 -8.13
C MET A 133 -26.27 -30.44 -8.50
N PHE A 134 -25.76 -29.59 -7.60
CA PHE A 134 -24.64 -28.69 -7.89
C PHE A 134 -23.26 -29.32 -7.68
N MET A 135 -23.19 -30.44 -6.95
CA MET A 135 -21.93 -31.16 -6.67
C MET A 135 -21.90 -32.53 -7.34
N ASN A 136 -22.90 -32.84 -8.17
CA ASN A 136 -22.91 -34.07 -8.94
C ASN A 136 -21.88 -33.95 -10.09
N PRO A 137 -20.92 -34.88 -10.22
CA PRO A 137 -19.95 -34.89 -11.32
C PRO A 137 -20.58 -35.01 -12.72
N GLU A 138 -21.87 -35.35 -12.81
CA GLU A 138 -22.64 -35.39 -14.07
C GLU A 138 -23.42 -34.09 -14.37
N THR A 139 -23.38 -33.10 -13.48
CA THR A 139 -23.96 -31.78 -13.76
C THR A 139 -22.98 -30.96 -14.61
N PRO A 140 -23.41 -30.41 -15.77
CA PRO A 140 -22.52 -29.69 -16.71
C PRO A 140 -21.77 -28.50 -16.12
#